data_AF-A0A2V9INT7-F1
#
_entry.id   AF-A0A2V9INT7-F1
#
_cell.length_a   1.000
_cell.length_b   1.000
_cell.length_c   1.000
_cell.angle_alpha   90.00
_cell.angle_beta   90.00
_cell.angle_gamma   90.00
#
_symmetry.space_group_name_H-M   'P 1'
#
loop_
_entity.id
_entity.type
_entity.pdbx_description
1 polymer ?
#
loop_
_entity_poly.entity_id
_entity_poly.type
_entity_poly.pdbx_seq_one_letter_code
_entity_poly.pdbx_strand_id
1 'polypeptide(L)'
;MEQPPWNFEQAHSDKPLDETGINLRAYFDRMDDGKMQQYSPNWTDEAVMEWDGNFRDDGYLFLQCRERQVGVEEYRTVLQECIRYRDRVRRLLRSSGA
;
A
#
# COMPACT_ATOMS: atom_id res chain seq x y z
N MET A 1 15.71 -10.62 6.76
CA MET A 1 15.53 -9.50 7.71
C MET A 1 14.07 -9.54 8.11
N GLU A 2 13.76 -9.64 9.40
CA GLU A 2 12.36 -9.63 9.85
C GLU A 2 11.82 -8.20 9.67
N GLN A 3 10.82 -8.04 8.81
CA GLN A 3 10.12 -6.76 8.68
C GLN A 3 9.20 -6.57 9.90
N PRO A 4 9.07 -5.34 10.44
CA PRO A 4 8.14 -5.09 11.52
C PRO A 4 6.71 -5.39 11.06
N PRO A 5 5.80 -5.79 11.95
CA PRO A 5 4.39 -5.89 11.61
C PRO A 5 3.88 -4.49 11.27
N TRP A 6 3.65 -4.23 9.98
CA TRP A 6 3.01 -3.01 9.53
C TRP A 6 1.55 -3.01 9.99
N ASN A 7 1.05 -1.84 10.40
CA ASN A 7 -0.34 -1.64 10.81
C ASN A 7 -0.86 -0.36 10.15
N PHE A 8 -0.69 -0.28 8.83
CA PHE A 8 -1.19 0.80 8.00
C PHE A 8 -2.72 0.74 7.90
N GLU A 9 -3.31 -0.46 7.89
CA GLU A 9 -4.76 -0.68 7.94
C GLU A 9 -5.43 0.18 9.02
N GLN A 10 -4.88 0.16 10.23
CA GLN A 10 -5.42 0.88 11.40
C GLN A 10 -4.79 2.27 11.60
N ALA A 11 -3.88 2.71 10.72
CA ALA A 11 -3.26 4.02 10.86
C ALA A 11 -4.29 5.14 10.63
N HIS A 12 -4.09 6.30 11.27
CA HIS A 12 -4.93 7.48 11.00
C HIS A 12 -5.03 7.78 9.50
N SER A 13 -6.24 8.11 9.04
CA SER A 13 -6.54 8.58 7.70
C SER A 13 -7.27 9.91 7.82
N ASP A 14 -6.91 10.88 6.99
CA ASP A 14 -7.55 12.20 6.97
C ASP A 14 -8.96 12.17 6.35
N LYS A 15 -9.28 11.07 5.66
CA LYS A 15 -10.59 10.81 5.04
C LYS A 15 -11.24 9.58 5.68
N PRO A 16 -12.58 9.56 5.80
CA PRO A 16 -13.30 8.34 6.12
C PRO A 16 -12.95 7.24 5.11
N LEU A 17 -12.69 6.04 5.61
CA LEU A 17 -12.43 4.86 4.79
C LEU A 17 -13.67 3.97 4.77
N ASP A 18 -14.03 3.51 3.58
CA ASP A 18 -14.97 2.42 3.39
C ASP A 18 -14.27 1.05 3.54
N GLU A 19 -15.02 -0.03 3.41
CA GLU A 19 -14.48 -1.39 3.51
C GLU A 19 -13.36 -1.61 2.48
N THR A 20 -13.55 -1.14 1.24
CA THR A 20 -12.53 -1.23 0.18
C THR A 20 -11.25 -0.51 0.59
N GLY A 21 -11.34 0.70 1.14
CA GLY A 21 -10.19 1.47 1.61
C GLY A 21 -9.43 0.76 2.72
N ILE A 22 -10.15 0.20 3.70
CA ILE A 22 -9.54 -0.59 4.79
C ILE A 22 -8.83 -1.81 4.22
N ASN A 23 -9.48 -2.59 3.36
CA ASN A 23 -8.90 -3.80 2.79
C ASN A 23 -7.74 -3.52 1.85
N LEU A 24 -7.72 -2.38 1.15
CA LEU A 24 -6.58 -1.93 0.35
C LEU A 24 -5.36 -1.62 1.24
N ARG A 25 -5.57 -1.00 2.41
CA ARG A 25 -4.50 -0.75 3.38
C ARG A 25 -3.98 -2.05 3.99
N ALA A 26 -4.88 -2.98 4.32
CA ALA A 26 -4.51 -4.32 4.78
C ALA A 26 -3.74 -5.13 3.72
N TYR A 27 -4.10 -4.97 2.43
CA TYR A 27 -3.35 -5.52 1.31
C TYR A 27 -1.91 -5.01 1.33
N PHE A 28 -1.71 -3.70 1.52
CA PHE A 28 -0.37 -3.13 1.64
C PHE A 28 0.37 -3.56 2.90
N ASP A 29 -0.28 -3.80 4.04
CA ASP A 29 0.42 -4.32 5.23
C ASP A 29 1.08 -5.68 4.99
N ARG A 30 0.49 -6.50 4.10
CA ARG A 30 1.02 -7.81 3.71
C ARG A 30 2.08 -7.75 2.61
N MET A 31 2.22 -6.61 1.93
CA MET A 31 3.22 -6.44 0.87
C MET A 31 4.64 -6.39 1.45
N ASP A 32 5.53 -7.20 0.87
CA ASP A 32 6.95 -7.22 1.25
C ASP A 32 7.58 -5.83 1.18
N ASP A 33 8.40 -5.51 2.18
CA ASP A 33 9.05 -4.21 2.27
C ASP A 33 10.06 -3.94 1.16
N GLY A 34 10.85 -4.95 0.80
CA GLY A 34 11.80 -4.87 -0.29
C GLY A 34 11.10 -4.70 -1.65
N LYS A 35 9.94 -5.34 -1.85
CA LYS A 35 9.09 -5.06 -3.02
C LYS A 35 8.67 -3.60 -3.03
N MET A 36 8.06 -3.10 -1.95
CA MET A 36 7.53 -1.74 -1.88
C MET A 36 8.60 -0.66 -2.11
N GLN A 37 9.86 -0.90 -1.70
CA GLN A 37 10.98 0.00 -1.95
C GLN A 37 11.41 0.11 -3.42
N GLN A 38 10.97 -0.80 -4.29
CA GLN A 38 11.25 -0.73 -5.74
C GLN A 38 10.31 0.25 -6.45
N TYR A 39 9.17 0.61 -5.84
CA TYR A 39 8.18 1.49 -6.44
C TYR A 39 8.81 2.84 -6.85
N SER A 40 8.50 3.28 -8.07
CA SER A 40 8.84 4.61 -8.56
C SER A 40 7.57 5.40 -8.90
N PRO A 41 7.43 6.64 -8.42
CA PRO A 41 6.28 7.49 -8.74
C PRO A 41 6.24 7.91 -10.22
N ASN A 42 7.35 7.75 -10.94
CA ASN A 42 7.46 8.09 -12.37
C ASN A 42 7.08 6.93 -13.30
N TRP A 43 6.73 5.76 -12.75
CA TRP A 43 6.25 4.66 -13.58
C TRP A 43 4.91 4.98 -14.22
N THR A 44 4.69 4.44 -15.42
CA THR A 44 3.36 4.45 -16.03
C THR A 44 2.42 3.57 -15.22
N ASP A 45 1.12 3.74 -15.44
CA ASP A 45 0.13 2.93 -14.74
C ASP A 45 0.26 1.45 -15.10
N GLU A 46 0.56 1.11 -16.35
CA GLU A 46 0.82 -0.26 -16.80
C GLU A 46 2.03 -0.85 -16.08
N ALA A 47 3.12 -0.09 -15.95
CA ALA A 47 4.32 -0.56 -15.23
C ALA A 47 4.05 -0.77 -13.74
N VAL A 48 3.20 0.04 -13.11
CA VAL A 48 2.75 -0.18 -11.72
C VAL A 48 1.92 -1.45 -11.62
N MET A 49 0.99 -1.67 -12.55
CA MET A 49 0.12 -2.85 -12.57
C MET A 49 0.92 -4.14 -12.78
N GLU A 50 1.85 -4.16 -13.73
CA GLU A 50 2.76 -5.27 -13.99
C GLU A 50 3.67 -5.55 -12.79
N TRP A 51 4.22 -4.51 -12.18
CA TRP A 51 5.07 -4.64 -10.99
C TRP A 51 4.30 -5.22 -9.80
N ASP A 52 3.07 -4.74 -9.56
CA ASP A 52 2.23 -5.28 -8.49
C ASP A 52 1.87 -6.74 -8.76
N GLY A 53 1.41 -7.03 -9.99
CA GLY A 53 1.10 -8.37 -10.48
C GLY A 53 -0.25 -8.92 -10.03
N ASN A 54 -1.06 -8.12 -9.31
CA ASN A 54 -2.39 -8.51 -8.82
C ASN A 54 -3.51 -7.70 -9.48
N PHE A 55 -3.22 -6.92 -10.53
CA PHE A 55 -4.24 -6.30 -11.37
C PHE A 55 -4.80 -7.30 -12.37
N ARG A 56 -6.08 -7.14 -12.70
CA ARG A 56 -6.77 -7.92 -13.73
C ARG A 56 -6.68 -7.21 -15.09
N ASP A 57 -7.00 -7.94 -16.15
CA ASP A 57 -7.05 -7.44 -17.53
C ASP A 57 -8.01 -6.24 -17.73
N ASP A 58 -8.95 -6.04 -16.81
CA ASP A 58 -9.89 -4.90 -16.82
C ASP A 58 -9.35 -3.63 -16.15
N GLY A 59 -8.09 -3.63 -15.71
CA GLY A 59 -7.43 -2.45 -15.15
C GLY A 59 -7.63 -2.25 -13.65
N TYR A 60 -8.29 -3.19 -12.97
CA TYR A 60 -8.59 -3.07 -11.54
C TYR A 60 -7.84 -4.10 -10.71
N LEU A 61 -7.40 -3.68 -9.51
CA LEU A 61 -6.74 -4.54 -8.54
C LEU A 61 -7.67 -5.70 -8.14
N PHE A 62 -7.15 -6.93 -8.11
CA PHE A 62 -7.82 -8.09 -7.52
C PHE A 62 -7.75 -8.02 -5.97
N LEU A 63 -8.68 -7.28 -5.38
CA LEU A 63 -8.83 -7.16 -3.93
C LEU A 63 -9.97 -8.04 -3.43
N GLN A 64 -9.72 -8.87 -2.42
CA GLN A 64 -10.77 -9.63 -1.74
C GLN A 64 -11.59 -8.70 -0.83
N CYS A 65 -12.89 -8.96 -0.71
CA CYS A 65 -13.83 -8.19 0.12
C CYS A 65 -13.81 -6.69 -0.24
N ARG A 66 -14.55 -6.31 -1.28
CA ARG A 66 -14.57 -4.92 -1.76
C ARG A 66 -16.00 -4.49 -2.08
N GLU A 67 -16.36 -3.29 -1.67
CA GLU A 67 -17.63 -2.64 -2.04
C GLU A 67 -17.55 -2.03 -3.45
N ARG A 68 -16.34 -1.62 -3.85
CA ARG A 68 -16.05 -1.00 -5.15
C ARG A 68 -14.71 -1.44 -5.72
N GLN A 69 -14.54 -1.23 -7.03
CA GLN A 69 -13.29 -1.55 -7.72
C GLN A 69 -12.22 -0.52 -7.41
N VAL A 70 -10.95 -0.97 -7.34
CA VAL A 70 -9.79 -0.11 -7.10
C VAL A 70 -9.01 0.00 -8.40
N GLY A 71 -9.01 1.20 -8.99
CA GLY A 71 -8.19 1.52 -10.15
C GLY A 71 -6.76 1.89 -9.75
N VAL A 72 -5.88 1.96 -10.74
CA VAL A 72 -4.46 2.27 -10.55
C VAL A 72 -4.22 3.64 -9.89
N GLU A 73 -5.03 4.65 -10.18
CA GLU A 73 -4.89 5.99 -9.57
C GLU A 73 -5.09 5.97 -8.04
N GLU A 74 -6.15 5.31 -7.58
CA GLU A 74 -6.42 5.14 -6.14
C GLU A 74 -5.35 4.28 -5.50
N TYR A 75 -4.98 3.16 -6.15
CA TYR A 75 -3.92 2.29 -5.69
C TYR A 75 -2.62 3.06 -5.45
N ARG A 76 -2.19 3.90 -6.40
CA ARG A 76 -0.96 4.71 -6.29
C ARG A 76 -1.06 5.73 -5.15
N THR A 77 -2.21 6.35 -4.99
CA THR A 77 -2.45 7.32 -3.90
C THR A 77 -2.24 6.65 -2.53
N VAL A 78 -2.89 5.51 -2.31
CA VAL A 78 -2.83 4.78 -1.04
C VAL A 78 -1.49 4.09 -0.83
N LEU A 79 -0.83 3.62 -1.89
CA LEU A 79 0.53 3.09 -1.84
C LEU A 79 1.52 4.14 -1.32
N GLN A 80 1.44 5.38 -1.84
CA GLN A 80 2.31 6.46 -1.38
C GLN A 80 2.04 6.84 0.07
N GLU A 81 0.79 6.78 0.53
CA GLU A 81 0.46 6.94 1.94
C GLU A 81 1.08 5.83 2.80
N CYS A 82 1.03 4.57 2.34
CA CYS A 82 1.66 3.44 3.01
C CYS A 82 3.18 3.63 3.10
N ILE A 83 3.84 4.05 2.02
CA ILE A 83 5.29 4.32 2.00
C ILE A 83 5.64 5.39 3.04
N ARG A 84 4.90 6.52 3.08
CA ARG A 84 5.10 7.57 4.09
C ARG A 84 4.90 7.04 5.51
N TYR A 85 3.90 6.19 5.72
CA TYR A 85 3.67 5.51 7.00
C TYR A 85 4.86 4.63 7.40
N ARG A 86 5.34 3.76 6.51
CA ARG A 86 6.47 2.84 6.77
C ARG A 86 7.74 3.63 7.07
N ASP A 87 8.01 4.70 6.33
CA ASP A 87 9.16 5.58 6.59
C ASP A 87 9.10 6.22 7.98
N ARG A 88 7.92 6.68 8.41
CA ARG A 88 7.73 7.23 9.77
C ARG A 88 7.98 6.15 10.83
N VAL A 89 7.41 4.96 10.66
CA VAL A 89 7.59 3.84 11.60
C VAL A 89 9.05 3.41 11.68
N ARG A 90 9.75 3.28 10.54
CA ARG A 90 11.20 2.97 10.51
C ARG A 90 12.01 4.00 11.29
N ARG A 91 11.71 5.30 11.17
CA ARG A 91 12.38 6.35 11.95
C ARG A 91 12.11 6.22 13.45
N LEU A 92 10.87 5.94 13.84
CA LEU A 92 10.50 5.75 15.25
C LEU A 92 11.22 4.53 15.84
N LEU A 93 11.20 3.38 15.16
CA LEU A 93 11.89 2.17 15.62
C LEU A 93 13.41 2.38 15.76
N ARG A 94 14.04 3.16 14.87
CA ARG A 94 15.46 3.53 14.97
C ARG A 94 15.78 4.47 16.13
N SER A 95 14.83 5.32 16.53
CA SER A 95 15.02 6.27 17.65
C SER A 95 14.69 5.68 19.02
N SER A 96 13.81 4.68 19.08
CA SER A 96 13.49 3.95 20.31
C SER A 96 14.49 2.83 20.67
N GLY A 97 15.41 2.51 19.75
CA GLY A 97 16.47 1.50 19.95
C GLY A 97 17.86 2.10 20.25
N ALA A 98 17.94 3.40 20.55
CA ALA A 98 19.15 4.12 20.92
C ALA A 98 19.21 4.41 22.42
#